data_AF-A0A4W6D729-F1
#
_entry.id   AF-A0A4W6D729-F1
#
_cell.length_a   1.000
_cell.length_b   1.000
_cell.length_c   1.000
_cell.angle_alpha   90.00
_cell.angle_beta   90.00
_cell.angle_gamma   90.00
#
_symmetry.space_group_name_H-M   'P 1'
#
loop_
_entity.id
_entity.type
_entity.pdbx_description
1 polymer ?
#
loop_
_entity_poly.entity_id
_entity_poly.type
_entity_poly.pdbx_seq_one_letter_code
_entity_poly.pdbx_strand_id
1 'polypeptide(L)'
;MENGTSSGMSDDVEALWETVESKRYELCRTISPAKLTPYLRQCKVLDEQDEDEILNSMLLVSKANRTSRLLDILHTKGERGYVAFLESLEFYYTDLYKLVTGKEPTRRFSTIVGKKQTFGCSTYA
;
A
#
# COMPACT_ATOMS: atom_id res chain seq x y z
N MET A 1 -3.79 3.56 39.01
CA MET A 1 -2.71 4.13 38.19
C MET A 1 -3.38 4.88 37.07
N GLU A 2 -3.40 6.20 37.20
CA GLU A 2 -3.79 7.12 36.15
C GLU A 2 -2.85 6.91 34.95
N ASN A 3 -3.37 6.82 33.73
CA ASN A 3 -3.04 7.84 32.72
C ASN A 3 -3.84 7.69 31.42
N GLY A 4 -4.35 8.81 30.92
CA GLY A 4 -4.16 9.14 29.51
C GLY A 4 -5.22 8.66 28.52
N THR A 5 -6.43 9.17 28.63
CA THR A 5 -7.32 9.37 27.48
C THR A 5 -6.66 10.38 26.52
N SER A 6 -5.79 9.94 25.61
CA SER A 6 -5.28 10.79 24.53
C SER A 6 -4.52 10.00 23.45
N SER A 7 -5.13 9.07 22.72
CA SER A 7 -4.56 8.61 21.45
C SER A 7 -5.51 7.86 20.51
N GLY A 8 -6.83 8.04 20.61
CA GLY A 8 -7.79 7.18 19.90
C GLY A 8 -7.59 7.05 18.38
N MET A 9 -6.92 7.99 17.70
CA MET A 9 -6.64 7.90 16.26
C MET A 9 -5.37 7.11 15.91
N SER A 10 -4.38 7.06 16.79
CA SER A 10 -3.11 6.36 16.52
C SER A 10 -3.26 4.86 16.75
N ASP A 11 -4.06 4.48 17.77
CA ASP A 11 -4.33 3.08 18.12
C ASP A 11 -5.08 2.37 16.98
N ASP A 12 -6.02 3.06 16.32
CA ASP A 12 -6.73 2.51 15.15
C ASP A 12 -5.77 2.22 13.99
N VAL A 13 -4.82 3.13 13.72
CA VAL A 13 -3.83 2.98 12.64
C VAL A 13 -2.86 1.84 12.94
N GLU A 14 -2.43 1.72 14.19
CA GLU A 14 -1.54 0.64 14.62
C GLU A 14 -2.24 -0.73 14.47
N ALA A 15 -3.50 -0.84 14.90
CA ALA A 15 -4.31 -2.05 14.71
C ALA A 15 -4.52 -2.41 13.22
N LEU A 16 -4.69 -1.41 12.34
CA LEU A 16 -4.75 -1.62 10.90
C LEU A 16 -3.43 -2.19 10.36
N TRP A 17 -2.30 -1.66 10.80
CA TRP A 17 -0.99 -2.18 10.42
C TRP A 17 -0.69 -3.55 11.00
N GLU A 18 -1.16 -3.89 12.21
CA GLU A 18 -1.05 -5.24 12.78
C GLU A 18 -1.66 -6.32 11.86
N THR A 19 -2.79 -6.02 11.21
CA THR A 19 -3.40 -6.97 10.26
C THR A 19 -2.55 -7.20 9.01
N VAL A 20 -1.81 -6.19 8.56
CA VAL A 20 -0.86 -6.26 7.45
C VAL A 20 0.39 -7.02 7.89
N GLU A 21 0.89 -6.73 9.10
CA GLU A 21 2.07 -7.38 9.68
C GLU A 21 1.85 -8.88 9.87
N SER A 22 0.68 -9.26 10.36
CA SER A 22 0.26 -10.67 10.50
C SER A 22 0.35 -11.42 9.15
N LYS A 23 0.13 -10.72 8.03
CA LYS A 23 0.20 -11.28 6.67
C LYS A 23 1.46 -10.90 5.91
N ARG A 24 2.42 -10.24 6.56
CA ARG A 24 3.65 -9.72 5.93
C ARG A 24 4.41 -10.78 5.16
N TYR A 25 4.45 -12.01 5.67
CA TYR A 25 5.10 -13.13 5.00
C TYR A 25 4.48 -13.44 3.63
N GLU A 26 3.15 -13.41 3.52
CA GLU A 26 2.45 -13.68 2.26
C GLU A 26 2.48 -12.46 1.32
N LEU A 27 2.28 -11.27 1.89
CA LEU A 27 2.36 -9.99 1.18
C LEU A 27 3.75 -9.82 0.57
N CYS A 28 4.83 -9.99 1.32
CA CYS A 28 6.20 -9.84 0.80
C CYS A 28 6.54 -10.81 -0.33
N ARG A 29 5.95 -12.01 -0.34
CA ARG A 29 6.19 -12.99 -1.40
C ARG A 29 5.39 -12.71 -2.67
N THR A 30 4.16 -12.21 -2.50
CA THR A 30 3.18 -12.08 -3.59
C THR A 30 3.22 -10.70 -4.22
N ILE A 31 3.36 -9.67 -3.39
CA ILE A 31 3.44 -8.28 -3.81
C ILE A 31 4.75 -8.04 -4.55
N SER A 32 4.63 -7.41 -5.71
CA SER A 32 5.76 -6.88 -6.46
C SER A 32 5.87 -5.37 -6.23
N PRO A 33 6.96 -4.88 -5.60
CA PRO A 33 7.09 -3.46 -5.29
C PRO A 33 7.12 -2.61 -6.55
N ALA A 34 7.68 -3.10 -7.66
CA ALA A 34 7.68 -2.44 -8.96
C ALA A 34 6.28 -2.12 -9.52
N LYS A 35 5.24 -2.84 -9.08
CA LYS A 35 3.86 -2.55 -9.46
C LYS A 35 3.23 -1.50 -8.54
N LEU A 36 3.63 -1.49 -7.27
CA LEU A 36 3.05 -0.64 -6.24
C LEU A 36 3.69 0.75 -6.19
N THR A 37 5.01 0.85 -6.32
CA THR A 37 5.75 2.12 -6.23
C THR A 37 5.18 3.24 -7.12
N PRO A 38 4.84 3.04 -8.41
CA PRO A 38 4.29 4.13 -9.23
C PRO A 38 2.88 4.57 -8.78
N TYR A 39 2.07 3.65 -8.25
CA TYR A 39 0.75 3.99 -7.70
C TYR A 39 0.90 4.79 -6.41
N LEU A 40 1.77 4.33 -5.52
CA LEU A 40 2.00 4.98 -4.24
C LEU A 40 2.68 6.36 -4.38
N ARG A 41 3.51 6.54 -5.42
CA ARG A 41 4.03 7.86 -5.82
C ARG A 41 2.90 8.80 -6.26
N GLN A 42 1.91 8.32 -7.02
CA GLN A 42 0.72 9.10 -7.39
C GLN A 42 -0.12 9.49 -6.16
N CYS A 43 -0.22 8.62 -5.16
CA CYS A 43 -0.87 8.92 -3.87
C CYS A 43 -0.07 9.91 -3.00
N LYS A 44 1.12 10.34 -3.44
CA LYS A 44 2.05 11.21 -2.67
C LYS A 44 2.42 10.63 -1.30
N VAL A 45 2.47 9.30 -1.20
CA VAL A 45 2.99 8.62 0.01
C VAL A 45 4.44 8.17 -0.18
N LEU A 46 4.91 8.08 -1.41
CA LEU A 46 6.28 7.77 -1.80
C LEU A 46 6.80 8.85 -2.77
N ASP A 47 8.08 9.14 -2.70
CA ASP A 47 8.77 10.01 -3.64
C ASP A 47 9.59 9.19 -4.67
N GLU A 48 10.16 9.87 -5.66
CA GLU A 48 11.04 9.24 -6.66
C GLU A 48 12.28 8.62 -6.01
N GLN A 49 12.83 9.27 -4.98
CA GLN A 49 13.97 8.74 -4.25
C GLN A 49 13.62 7.44 -3.51
N ASP A 50 12.43 7.38 -2.88
CA ASP A 50 12.01 6.17 -2.18
C ASP A 50 11.75 5.01 -3.17
N GLU A 51 11.15 5.30 -4.33
CA GLU A 51 10.95 4.33 -5.40
C GLU A 51 12.29 3.73 -5.88
N ASP A 52 13.28 4.58 -6.14
CA ASP A 52 14.61 4.13 -6.56
C ASP A 52 15.28 3.26 -5.47
N GLU A 53 15.17 3.66 -4.20
CA GLU A 53 15.66 2.86 -3.07
C GLU A 53 14.98 1.48 -3.03
N ILE A 54 13.68 1.39 -3.28
CA ILE A 54 12.97 0.11 -3.22
C ILE A 54 13.27 -0.78 -4.45
N LEU A 55 13.38 -0.19 -5.65
CA LEU A 55 13.49 -0.93 -6.91
C LEU A 55 14.92 -1.21 -7.34
N ASN A 56 15.81 -0.23 -7.18
CA ASN A 56 17.19 -0.27 -7.68
C ASN A 56 18.21 -0.58 -6.58
N SER A 57 17.82 -0.61 -5.30
CA SER A 57 18.76 -0.96 -4.24
C SER A 57 19.31 -2.38 -4.41
N MET A 58 20.64 -2.45 -4.52
CA MET A 58 21.41 -3.69 -4.54
C MET A 58 21.37 -4.43 -3.19
N LEU A 59 20.99 -3.74 -2.11
CA LEU A 59 20.86 -4.32 -0.76
C LEU A 59 19.60 -5.19 -0.64
N LEU A 60 18.58 -4.94 -1.45
CA LEU A 60 17.31 -5.65 -1.44
C LEU A 60 17.32 -6.74 -2.51
N VAL A 61 18.13 -7.79 -2.27
CA VAL A 61 18.39 -8.89 -3.21
C VAL A 61 17.11 -9.68 -3.54
N SER A 62 16.21 -9.82 -2.57
CA SER A 62 14.94 -10.55 -2.72
C SER A 62 13.75 -9.61 -2.85
N LYS A 63 12.77 -9.97 -3.68
CA LYS A 63 11.47 -9.25 -3.79
C LYS A 63 10.81 -9.05 -2.42
N ALA A 64 10.88 -10.05 -1.55
CA ALA A 64 10.36 -9.96 -0.19
C ALA A 64 11.00 -8.85 0.63
N ASN A 65 12.31 -8.63 0.52
CA ASN A 65 13.00 -7.56 1.23
C ASN A 65 12.58 -6.20 0.68
N ARG A 66 12.42 -6.08 -0.64
CA ARG A 66 11.93 -4.86 -1.29
C ARG A 66 10.52 -4.50 -0.84
N THR A 67 9.61 -5.48 -0.82
CA THR A 67 8.26 -5.26 -0.30
C THR A 67 8.27 -4.95 1.19
N SER A 68 9.13 -5.60 1.98
CA SER A 68 9.25 -5.30 3.40
C SER A 68 9.69 -3.86 3.64
N ARG A 69 10.64 -3.36 2.84
CA ARG A 69 11.08 -1.97 2.88
C ARG A 69 9.98 -0.99 2.43
N LEU A 70 9.23 -1.34 1.40
CA LEU A 70 8.05 -0.58 0.98
C LEU A 70 7.03 -0.45 2.11
N LEU A 71 6.70 -1.56 2.79
CA LEU A 71 5.77 -1.57 3.92
C LEU A 71 6.28 -0.70 5.08
N ASP A 72 7.58 -0.76 5.36
CA ASP A 72 8.23 0.07 6.39
C ASP A 72 8.07 1.57 6.10
N ILE A 73 8.32 1.98 4.85
CA ILE A 73 8.11 3.37 4.42
C ILE A 73 6.64 3.76 4.56
N LEU A 74 5.71 2.92 4.12
CA LEU A 74 4.27 3.20 4.25
C LEU A 74 3.83 3.27 5.73
N HIS A 75 4.40 2.44 6.60
CA HIS A 75 4.17 2.48 8.04
C HIS A 75 4.59 3.84 8.63
N THR A 76 5.72 4.42 8.19
CA THR A 76 6.12 5.79 8.60
C THR A 76 5.14 6.88 8.17
N LYS A 77 4.30 6.63 7.15
CA LYS A 77 3.25 7.55 6.71
C LYS A 77 1.93 7.39 7.49
N GLY A 78 1.83 6.37 8.36
CA GLY A 78 0.66 6.09 9.18
C GLY A 78 -0.58 5.70 8.36
N GLU A 79 -1.72 6.32 8.67
CA GLU A 79 -3.02 6.04 8.05
C GLU A 79 -2.98 6.22 6.52
N ARG A 80 -2.35 7.31 6.05
CA ARG A 80 -2.26 7.61 4.61
C ARG A 80 -1.50 6.53 3.85
N GLY A 81 -0.46 5.97 4.46
CA GLY A 81 0.30 4.86 3.88
C GLY A 81 -0.55 3.59 3.80
N TYR A 82 -1.30 3.29 4.87
CA TYR A 82 -2.21 2.15 4.92
C TYR A 82 -3.32 2.22 3.88
N VAL A 83 -3.98 3.38 3.75
CA VAL A 83 -5.06 3.58 2.76
C VAL A 83 -4.52 3.41 1.34
N ALA A 84 -3.40 4.05 1.01
CA ALA A 84 -2.78 3.93 -0.31
C ALA A 84 -2.33 2.48 -0.59
N PHE A 85 -1.84 1.77 0.43
CA PHE A 85 -1.50 0.36 0.34
C PHE A 85 -2.74 -0.49 0.01
N LEU A 86 -3.84 -0.33 0.76
CA LEU A 86 -5.07 -1.06 0.51
C LEU A 86 -5.65 -0.79 -0.88
N GLU A 87 -5.70 0.46 -1.32
CA GLU A 87 -6.16 0.78 -2.68
C GLU A 87 -5.30 0.08 -3.74
N SER A 88 -3.99 0.06 -3.51
CA SER A 88 -3.06 -0.61 -4.42
C SER A 88 -3.25 -2.14 -4.42
N LEU A 89 -3.56 -2.75 -3.27
CA LEU A 89 -3.94 -4.15 -3.19
C LEU A 89 -5.26 -4.41 -3.90
N GLU A 90 -6.26 -3.56 -3.73
CA GLU A 90 -7.56 -3.73 -4.41
C GLU A 90 -7.41 -3.69 -5.93
N PHE A 91 -6.50 -2.87 -6.45
CA PHE A 91 -6.27 -2.73 -7.89
C PHE A 91 -5.42 -3.88 -8.48
N TYR A 92 -4.33 -4.26 -7.82
CA TYR A 92 -3.36 -5.22 -8.37
C TYR A 92 -3.50 -6.64 -7.83
N TYR A 93 -4.03 -6.79 -6.61
CA TYR A 93 -4.02 -8.02 -5.81
C TYR A 93 -5.31 -8.18 -5.00
N THR A 94 -6.43 -8.33 -5.69
CA THR A 94 -7.75 -8.49 -5.09
C THR A 94 -7.82 -9.61 -4.04
N ASP A 95 -7.05 -10.69 -4.23
CA ASP A 95 -6.95 -11.80 -3.28
C ASP A 95 -6.29 -11.38 -1.96
N LEU A 96 -5.21 -10.59 -2.03
CA LEU A 96 -4.52 -10.07 -0.84
C LEU A 96 -5.38 -9.03 -0.12
N TYR A 97 -6.12 -8.19 -0.85
CA TYR A 97 -7.07 -7.27 -0.25
C TYR A 97 -8.12 -8.04 0.56
N LYS A 98 -8.80 -9.03 -0.06
CA LYS A 98 -9.74 -9.92 0.65
C LYS A 98 -9.10 -10.55 1.88
N LEU A 99 -7.84 -10.94 1.78
CA LEU A 99 -7.13 -11.57 2.87
C LEU A 99 -6.83 -10.60 4.01
N VAL A 100 -6.34 -9.39 3.74
CA VAL A 100 -6.00 -8.38 4.76
C VAL A 100 -7.25 -7.83 5.44
N THR A 101 -8.22 -7.35 4.66
CA THR A 101 -9.42 -6.69 5.22
C THR A 101 -10.57 -7.65 5.48
N GLY A 102 -10.57 -8.87 4.93
CA GLY A 102 -11.70 -9.80 5.04
C GLY A 102 -12.95 -9.37 4.26
N LYS A 103 -12.89 -8.27 3.51
CA LYS A 103 -14.00 -7.70 2.75
C LYS A 103 -13.81 -7.99 1.27
N GLU A 104 -14.93 -8.06 0.55
CA GLU A 104 -14.85 -8.14 -0.91
C GLU A 104 -14.25 -6.84 -1.48
N PRO A 105 -13.33 -6.94 -2.46
CA PRO A 105 -12.71 -5.79 -3.10
C PRO A 105 -13.87 -5.02 -3.69
N THR A 106 -14.10 -3.85 -3.13
CA THR A 106 -15.24 -3.07 -3.54
C THR A 106 -14.79 -2.50 -4.86
N ARG A 107 -15.26 -3.08 -5.97
CA ARG A 107 -14.96 -2.68 -7.35
C ARG A 107 -15.49 -1.27 -7.67
N ARG A 108 -15.33 -0.30 -6.76
CA ARG A 108 -15.71 1.10 -6.85
C ARG A 108 -14.59 1.86 -7.57
N PHE A 109 -14.45 1.56 -8.85
CA PHE A 109 -14.26 2.62 -9.84
C PHE A 109 -15.58 3.40 -10.01
N SER A 110 -16.15 3.89 -8.92
CA SER A 110 -17.42 4.62 -8.97
C SER A 110 -17.30 5.85 -8.10
N THR A 111 -16.80 6.90 -8.76
CA THR A 111 -17.44 8.22 -8.79
C THR A 111 -16.87 9.30 -7.83
N ILE A 112 -16.16 10.27 -8.44
CA ILE A 112 -16.07 11.73 -8.11
C ILE A 112 -15.09 12.11 -6.98
N VAL A 113 -13.92 12.69 -7.26
CA VAL A 113 -13.70 14.11 -7.67
C VAL A 113 -12.61 14.21 -8.73
N GLY A 114 -12.89 14.94 -9.81
CA GLY A 114 -12.10 14.92 -11.04
C GLY A 114 -10.67 15.42 -10.93
N LYS A 115 -9.71 14.54 -11.29
CA LYS A 115 -8.68 14.80 -12.30
C LYS A 115 -8.31 13.47 -12.98
N LYS A 116 -8.81 13.31 -14.22
CA LYS A 116 -8.39 12.39 -15.29
C LYS A 116 -7.38 11.27 -14.91
N GLN A 117 -7.89 10.09 -14.57
CA GLN A 117 -7.20 8.82 -14.79
C GLN A 117 -7.73 8.23 -16.11
N THR A 118 -7.16 8.65 -17.23
CA THR A 118 -7.30 7.92 -18.50
C THR A 118 -6.37 6.71 -18.44
N PHE A 119 -6.87 5.56 -17.99
CA PHE A 119 -6.20 4.29 -18.21
C PHE A 119 -7.18 3.33 -18.88
N GLY A 120 -7.17 3.37 -20.21
CA GLY A 120 -7.96 2.51 -21.07
C GLY A 120 -8.13 3.08 -22.47
N CYS A 121 -7.07 3.02 -23.29
CA CYS A 121 -7.27 2.92 -24.73
C CYS A 121 -6.06 2.26 -25.41
N SER A 122 -6.13 0.93 -25.54
CA SER A 122 -5.71 0.34 -26.81
C SER A 122 -6.58 0.97 -27.89
N THR A 123 -6.03 1.91 -28.64
CA THR A 123 -6.32 2.06 -30.07
C THR A 123 -5.03 2.52 -30.72
N TYR A 124 -4.11 1.57 -30.95
CA TYR A 124 -3.04 1.79 -31.92
C TYR A 124 -3.69 1.69 -33.30
N ALA A 125 -3.50 2.75 -34.08
CA ALA A 125 -3.86 2.89 -35.48
C ALA A 125 -3.06 1.94 -36.39
#